data_AF-A0A8D9FDR5-F1
#
_entry.id   AF-A0A8D9FDR5-F1
#
_cell.length_a   1.000
_cell.length_b   1.000
_cell.length_c   1.000
_cell.angle_alpha   90.00
_cell.angle_beta   90.00
_cell.angle_gamma   90.00
#
_symmetry.space_group_name_H-M   'P 1'
#
loop_
_entity.id
_entity.type
_entity.pdbx_description
1 polymer ?
#
loop_
_entity_poly.entity_id
_entity_poly.type
_entity_poly.pdbx_seq_one_letter_code
_entity_poly.pdbx_strand_id
1 'polypeptide(L)'
;MGVGLQPLEFSDCAADSPYFRVNLHAHEKELDKTNQQIKRLIKEVKDLMSAAKHLSRAQRTLSSSLQDFSFESIGTTQTDDELVITKSLGEFGRLIATIEDERDRMLDRAYDQIILPLENFRKDHIGGVKEGKKKFEKQTAKFCQSQERYLNLSTKRQDTVLKEADASLEMEQRHFVQASLEYVFRIQEVQERKKFEFVEILLGFMFGWLTFYHQAYEVAEDFNPYRLDLQFRIQKVNHNQRLETRSRI
;
A
#
# COMPACT_ATOMS: atom_id res chain seq x y z
N MET A 1 -14.53 -22.61 14.42
CA MET A 1 -13.85 -21.50 15.12
C MET A 1 -12.39 -21.54 14.69
N GLY A 2 -11.93 -20.54 13.94
CA GLY A 2 -10.58 -20.54 13.36
C GLY A 2 -9.53 -20.50 14.47
N VAL A 3 -8.65 -21.50 14.51
CA VAL A 3 -7.55 -21.55 15.48
C VAL A 3 -6.55 -20.46 15.08
N GLY A 4 -6.56 -19.34 15.80
CA GLY A 4 -5.51 -18.32 15.71
C GLY A 4 -4.17 -18.85 16.22
N LEU A 5 -3.09 -18.11 15.95
CA LEU A 5 -1.78 -18.42 16.53
C LEU A 5 -1.88 -18.44 18.06
N GLN A 6 -1.28 -19.46 18.68
CA GLN A 6 -1.22 -19.52 20.14
C GLN A 6 -0.27 -18.44 20.67
N PRO A 7 -0.52 -17.85 21.84
CA PRO A 7 0.37 -16.87 22.44
C PRO A 7 1.81 -17.40 22.59
N LEU A 8 2.79 -16.53 22.42
CA LEU A 8 4.19 -16.84 22.75
C LEU A 8 4.50 -16.27 24.13
N GLU A 9 4.35 -17.07 25.18
CA GLU A 9 4.60 -16.58 26.54
C GLU A 9 6.10 -16.35 26.78
N PHE A 10 6.44 -15.24 27.46
CA PHE A 10 7.84 -14.97 27.80
C PHE A 10 8.42 -16.01 28.76
N SER A 11 7.59 -16.63 29.61
CA SER A 11 8.00 -17.74 30.48
C SER A 11 8.52 -18.94 29.69
N ASP A 12 7.97 -19.19 28.51
CA ASP A 12 8.32 -20.34 27.68
C ASP A 12 9.68 -20.17 26.99
N CYS A 13 10.17 -18.93 26.87
CA CYS A 13 11.48 -18.62 26.30
C CYS A 13 12.62 -19.23 27.11
N ALA A 14 12.49 -19.25 28.45
CA ALA A 14 13.51 -19.84 29.32
C ALA A 14 13.39 -21.37 29.41
N ALA A 15 12.16 -21.89 29.33
CA ALA A 15 11.89 -23.32 29.35
C ALA A 15 12.29 -24.03 28.05
N ASP A 16 12.28 -23.31 26.92
CA ASP A 16 12.65 -23.77 25.59
C ASP A 16 12.03 -25.13 25.18
N SER A 17 10.75 -25.31 25.53
CA SER A 17 10.09 -26.59 25.31
C SER A 17 9.92 -26.91 23.82
N PRO A 18 9.83 -28.19 23.43
CA PRO A 18 9.48 -28.55 22.06
C PRO A 18 8.14 -27.94 21.60
N TYR A 19 7.19 -27.78 22.52
CA TYR A 19 5.91 -27.11 22.25
C TYR A 19 6.11 -25.62 21.91
N PHE A 20 6.93 -24.91 22.70
CA PHE A 20 7.31 -23.53 22.42
C PHE A 20 7.96 -23.40 21.04
N ARG A 21 8.90 -24.29 20.69
CA ARG A 21 9.56 -24.30 19.38
C ARG A 21 8.58 -24.50 18.22
N VAL A 22 7.62 -25.41 18.36
CA VAL A 22 6.57 -25.62 17.36
C VAL A 22 5.68 -24.37 17.20
N ASN A 23 5.28 -23.76 18.32
CA ASN A 23 4.49 -22.54 18.29
C ASN A 23 5.26 -21.37 17.65
N LEU A 24 6.53 -21.18 18.03
CA LEU A 24 7.43 -20.19 17.45
C LEU A 24 7.53 -20.35 15.92
N HIS A 25 7.70 -21.57 15.42
CA HIS A 25 7.70 -21.84 13.99
C HIS A 25 6.37 -21.52 13.29
N ALA A 26 5.23 -21.68 13.97
CA ALA A 26 3.94 -21.27 13.43
C ALA A 26 3.87 -19.74 13.22
N HIS A 27 4.38 -18.97 14.18
CA HIS A 27 4.50 -17.50 14.06
C HIS A 27 5.46 -17.09 12.94
N GLU A 28 6.60 -17.76 12.81
CA GLU A 28 7.57 -17.51 11.72
C GLU A 28 6.94 -17.72 10.35
N LYS A 29 6.18 -18.81 10.18
CA LYS A 29 5.50 -19.12 8.92
C LYS A 29 4.44 -18.06 8.57
N GLU A 30 3.67 -17.61 9.55
CA GLU A 30 2.67 -16.56 9.32
C GLU A 30 3.33 -15.22 9.00
N LEU A 31 4.48 -14.91 9.61
CA LEU A 31 5.25 -13.70 9.32
C LEU A 31 5.81 -13.71 7.88
N ASP A 32 6.35 -14.84 7.43
CA ASP A 32 6.85 -14.97 6.05
C ASP A 32 5.70 -14.87 5.03
N LYS A 33 4.54 -15.47 5.31
CA LYS A 33 3.34 -15.31 4.50
C LYS A 33 2.90 -13.85 4.43
N THR A 34 2.84 -13.17 5.58
CA THR A 34 2.50 -11.73 5.66
C THR A 34 3.47 -10.90 4.80
N ASN A 35 4.78 -11.14 4.92
CA ASN A 35 5.80 -10.44 4.14
C ASN A 35 5.62 -10.62 2.62
N GLN A 36 5.27 -11.83 2.17
CA GLN A 36 5.00 -12.11 0.75
C GLN A 36 3.73 -11.40 0.27
N GLN A 37 2.68 -11.38 1.10
CA GLN A 37 1.43 -10.68 0.78
C GLN A 37 1.66 -9.17 0.66
N ILE A 38 2.39 -8.55 1.60
CA ILE A 38 2.71 -7.12 1.51
C ILE A 38 3.56 -6.83 0.26
N LYS A 39 4.54 -7.68 -0.07
CA LYS A 39 5.33 -7.53 -1.31
C LYS A 39 4.46 -7.56 -2.57
N ARG A 40 3.48 -8.47 -2.61
CA ARG A 40 2.52 -8.56 -3.72
C ARG A 40 1.65 -7.30 -3.78
N LEU A 41 1.13 -6.85 -2.64
CA LEU A 41 0.30 -5.65 -2.55
C LEU A 41 1.04 -4.40 -3.05
N ILE A 42 2.30 -4.22 -2.65
CA ILE A 42 3.15 -3.11 -3.16
C ILE A 42 3.26 -3.17 -4.69
N LYS A 43 3.45 -4.37 -5.26
CA LYS A 43 3.50 -4.55 -6.72
C LYS A 43 2.18 -4.17 -7.37
N GLU A 44 1.06 -4.66 -6.83
CA GLU A 44 -0.28 -4.38 -7.36
C GLU A 44 -0.62 -2.88 -7.30
N VAL A 45 -0.24 -2.19 -6.23
CA VAL A 45 -0.39 -0.73 -6.11
C VAL A 45 0.45 0.00 -7.16
N LYS A 46 1.71 -0.41 -7.37
CA LYS A 46 2.58 0.17 -8.42
C LYS A 46 1.99 -0.03 -9.82
N ASP A 47 1.47 -1.23 -10.09
CA ASP A 47 0.83 -1.56 -11.37
C ASP A 47 -0.43 -0.70 -11.58
N LEU A 48 -1.26 -0.54 -10.55
CA LEU A 48 -2.45 0.32 -10.56
C LEU A 48 -2.09 1.79 -10.83
N MET A 49 -1.09 2.33 -10.12
CA MET A 49 -0.62 3.70 -10.32
C MET A 49 -0.09 3.91 -11.75
N SER A 50 0.64 2.93 -12.29
CA SER A 50 1.11 2.97 -13.67
C SER A 50 -0.06 3.02 -14.66
N ALA A 51 -1.05 2.14 -14.49
CA ALA A 51 -2.25 2.13 -15.32
C ALA A 51 -3.03 3.45 -15.25
N ALA A 52 -3.17 4.03 -14.06
CA ALA A 52 -3.79 5.34 -13.88
C ALA A 52 -3.03 6.45 -14.62
N LYS A 53 -1.69 6.47 -14.56
CA LYS A 53 -0.86 7.42 -15.34
C LYS A 53 -0.98 7.23 -16.85
N HIS A 54 -1.18 5.99 -17.31
CA HIS A 54 -1.47 5.72 -18.72
C HIS A 54 -2.83 6.29 -19.14
N LEU A 55 -3.87 6.08 -18.32
CA LEU A 55 -5.19 6.66 -18.54
C LEU A 55 -5.14 8.19 -18.60
N SER A 56 -4.46 8.84 -17.65
CA SER A 56 -4.34 10.31 -17.64
C SER A 56 -3.69 10.87 -18.88
N ARG A 57 -2.62 10.22 -19.38
CA ARG A 57 -1.99 10.64 -20.63
C ARG A 57 -2.94 10.53 -21.82
N ALA A 58 -3.73 9.46 -21.90
CA ALA A 58 -4.71 9.29 -22.96
C ALA A 58 -5.82 10.34 -22.87
N GLN A 59 -6.33 10.62 -21.66
CA GLN A 59 -7.37 11.63 -21.44
C GLN A 59 -6.86 13.05 -21.72
N ARG A 60 -5.62 13.38 -21.32
CA ARG A 60 -5.00 14.67 -21.66
C ARG A 60 -4.79 14.82 -23.18
N THR A 61 -4.38 13.76 -23.87
CA THR A 61 -4.26 13.79 -25.34
C THR A 61 -5.61 14.05 -26.00
N LEU A 62 -6.68 13.39 -25.56
CA LEU A 62 -8.04 13.65 -26.02
C LEU A 62 -8.48 15.09 -25.73
N SER A 63 -8.19 15.58 -24.51
CA SER A 63 -8.47 16.95 -24.10
C SER A 63 -7.81 17.97 -25.03
N SER A 64 -6.52 17.82 -25.34
CA SER A 64 -5.81 18.68 -26.28
C SER A 64 -6.44 18.63 -27.67
N SER A 65 -6.71 17.44 -28.20
CA SER A 65 -7.37 17.30 -29.51
C SER A 65 -8.73 18.00 -29.56
N LEU A 66 -9.51 17.95 -28.48
CA LEU A 66 -10.81 18.63 -28.39
C LEU A 66 -10.68 20.16 -28.30
N GLN A 67 -9.65 20.66 -27.61
CA GLN A 67 -9.36 22.08 -27.49
C GLN A 67 -8.83 22.68 -28.79
N ASP A 68 -8.05 21.92 -29.54
CA ASP A 68 -7.50 22.33 -30.83
C ASP A 68 -8.52 22.13 -31.98
N PHE A 69 -9.61 21.41 -31.74
CA PHE A 69 -10.62 21.17 -32.76
C PHE A 69 -11.46 22.42 -33.02
N SER A 70 -11.31 22.96 -34.23
CA SER A 70 -12.18 23.99 -34.77
C SER A 70 -12.83 23.50 -36.07
N PHE A 71 -14.10 23.82 -36.27
CA PHE A 71 -14.77 23.62 -37.56
C PHE A 71 -15.24 24.96 -38.12
N GLU A 72 -15.01 25.17 -39.40
CA GLU A 72 -15.45 26.36 -40.12
C GLU A 72 -16.96 26.27 -40.40
N SER A 73 -17.67 27.38 -40.21
CA SER A 73 -19.08 27.48 -40.57
C SER A 73 -19.25 28.08 -41.96
N ILE A 74 -20.25 27.62 -42.71
CA ILE A 74 -20.59 28.16 -44.02
C ILE A 74 -21.35 29.47 -43.83
N GLY A 75 -20.86 30.56 -44.42
CA GLY A 75 -21.48 31.89 -44.38
C GLY A 75 -20.66 32.92 -43.61
N THR A 76 -20.98 34.21 -43.78
CA THR A 76 -20.25 35.33 -43.14
C THR A 76 -20.82 35.73 -41.78
N THR A 77 -21.90 35.10 -41.33
CA THR A 77 -22.60 35.40 -40.07
C THR A 77 -22.92 34.11 -39.32
N GLN A 78 -22.49 34.03 -38.07
CA GLN A 78 -22.86 32.96 -37.14
C GLN A 78 -23.83 33.51 -36.08
N THR A 79 -24.83 32.71 -35.72
CA THR A 79 -25.69 33.00 -34.57
C THR A 79 -24.94 32.77 -33.25
N ASP A 80 -25.43 33.37 -32.16
CA ASP A 80 -24.88 33.15 -30.82
C ASP A 80 -24.91 31.66 -30.43
N ASP A 81 -25.97 30.94 -30.82
CA ASP A 81 -26.10 29.50 -30.56
C ASP A 81 -25.02 28.69 -31.31
N GLU A 82 -24.74 29.01 -32.58
CA GLU A 82 -23.69 28.37 -33.37
C GLU A 82 -22.28 28.67 -32.84
N LEU A 83 -22.04 29.90 -32.34
CA LEU A 83 -20.77 30.26 -31.71
C LEU A 83 -20.50 29.44 -30.45
N VAL A 84 -21.51 29.28 -29.58
CA VAL A 84 -21.39 28.46 -28.37
C VAL A 84 -21.18 26.99 -28.71
N ILE A 85 -21.93 26.45 -29.69
CA ILE A 85 -21.76 25.07 -30.15
C ILE A 85 -20.36 24.85 -30.74
N THR A 86 -19.84 25.79 -31.52
CA THR A 86 -18.51 25.68 -32.14
C THR A 86 -17.39 25.63 -31.10
N LYS A 87 -17.54 26.34 -29.98
CA LYS A 87 -16.56 26.33 -28.88
C LYS A 87 -16.71 25.15 -27.92
N SER A 88 -17.80 24.37 -28.02
CA SER A 88 -18.15 23.35 -27.03
C SER A 88 -17.15 22.22 -26.88
N LEU A 89 -16.47 21.84 -27.97
CA LEU A 89 -15.42 20.82 -27.91
C LEU A 89 -14.26 21.28 -27.03
N GLY A 90 -13.87 22.56 -27.13
CA GLY A 90 -12.84 23.12 -26.25
C GLY A 90 -13.25 23.13 -24.77
N GLU A 91 -14.53 23.38 -24.47
CA GLU A 91 -15.04 23.28 -23.09
C GLU A 91 -15.04 21.83 -22.57
N PHE A 92 -15.39 20.84 -23.41
CA PHE A 92 -15.27 19.43 -23.03
C PHE A 92 -13.83 19.03 -22.79
N GLY A 93 -12.90 19.51 -23.62
CA GLY A 93 -11.48 19.30 -23.41
C GLY A 93 -11.00 19.90 -22.09
N ARG A 94 -11.39 21.14 -21.77
CA ARG A 94 -11.09 21.78 -20.47
C ARG A 94 -11.62 20.96 -19.28
N LEU A 95 -12.87 20.51 -19.34
CA LEU A 95 -13.45 19.65 -18.30
C LEU A 95 -12.60 18.40 -18.05
N ILE A 96 -12.21 17.70 -19.11
CA ILE A 96 -11.36 16.50 -19.01
C ILE A 96 -10.01 16.85 -18.37
N ALA A 97 -9.39 17.97 -18.77
CA ALA A 97 -8.11 18.40 -18.21
C ALA A 97 -8.21 18.68 -16.70
N THR A 98 -9.25 19.38 -16.26
CA THR A 98 -9.47 19.69 -14.84
C THR A 98 -9.67 18.44 -14.00
N ILE A 99 -10.43 17.44 -14.49
CA ILE A 99 -10.59 16.16 -13.78
C ILE A 99 -9.24 15.43 -13.66
N GLU A 100 -8.41 15.46 -14.70
CA GLU A 100 -7.10 14.82 -14.67
C GLU A 100 -6.08 15.56 -13.79
N ASP A 101 -6.22 16.87 -13.59
CA ASP A 101 -5.43 17.60 -12.60
C ASP A 101 -5.68 17.07 -11.18
N GLU A 102 -6.92 16.75 -10.83
CA GLU A 102 -7.24 16.12 -9.53
C GLU A 102 -6.70 14.69 -9.44
N ARG A 103 -6.68 13.93 -10.54
CA ARG A 103 -6.07 12.60 -10.55
C ARG A 103 -4.56 12.67 -10.35
N ASP A 104 -3.88 13.60 -11.01
CA ASP A 104 -2.43 13.78 -10.87
C ASP A 104 -2.07 14.14 -9.42
N ARG A 105 -2.83 15.03 -8.76
CA ARG A 105 -2.64 15.35 -7.34
C ARG A 105 -2.74 14.12 -6.43
N MET A 106 -3.69 13.22 -6.70
CA MET A 106 -3.82 11.97 -5.96
C MET A 106 -2.63 11.04 -6.24
N LEU A 107 -2.23 10.88 -7.51
CA LEU A 107 -1.15 9.97 -7.91
C LEU A 107 0.23 10.43 -7.43
N ASP A 108 0.48 11.74 -7.37
CA ASP A 108 1.74 12.31 -6.89
C ASP A 108 1.97 11.98 -5.40
N ARG A 109 0.90 11.91 -4.61
CA ARG A 109 0.97 11.56 -3.18
C ARG A 109 0.96 10.05 -2.93
N ALA A 110 0.49 9.25 -3.88
CA ALA A 110 0.27 7.82 -3.67
C ALA A 110 1.58 7.05 -3.37
N TYR A 111 2.73 7.44 -3.93
CA TYR A 111 3.98 6.75 -3.59
C TYR A 111 4.33 6.91 -2.10
N ASP A 112 4.30 8.14 -1.59
CA ASP A 112 4.68 8.46 -0.21
C ASP A 112 3.62 8.00 0.81
N GLN A 113 2.35 7.91 0.39
CA GLN A 113 1.25 7.54 1.29
C GLN A 113 1.04 6.04 1.43
N ILE A 114 1.39 5.21 0.43
CA ILE A 114 1.21 3.76 0.51
C ILE A 114 2.46 2.94 0.18
N ILE A 115 3.19 3.26 -0.88
CA ILE A 115 4.31 2.41 -1.30
C ILE A 115 5.45 2.49 -0.28
N LEU A 116 5.91 3.70 0.05
CA LEU A 116 7.02 3.90 0.96
C LEU A 116 6.71 3.37 2.38
N PRO A 117 5.54 3.64 2.99
CA PRO A 117 5.19 3.07 4.28
C PRO A 117 5.15 1.54 4.29
N LEU A 118 4.61 0.90 3.25
CA LEU A 118 4.61 -0.57 3.15
C LEU A 118 6.01 -1.14 2.95
N GLU A 119 6.88 -0.46 2.19
CA GLU A 119 8.28 -0.84 2.02
C GLU A 119 9.05 -0.74 3.35
N ASN A 120 8.87 0.36 4.09
CA ASN A 120 9.46 0.58 5.41
C ASN A 120 8.96 -0.46 6.42
N PHE A 121 7.64 -0.72 6.46
CA PHE A 121 7.07 -1.74 7.37
C PHE A 121 7.74 -3.11 7.17
N ARG A 122 7.94 -3.52 5.90
CA ARG A 122 8.63 -4.79 5.60
C ARG A 122 10.09 -4.76 6.00
N LYS A 123 10.80 -3.66 5.73
CA LYS A 123 12.23 -3.54 5.98
C LYS A 123 12.53 -3.49 7.47
N ASP A 124 11.86 -2.60 8.19
CA ASP A 124 12.23 -2.22 9.55
C ASP A 124 11.59 -3.17 10.56
N HIS A 125 10.32 -3.53 10.38
CA HIS A 125 9.62 -4.43 11.30
C HIS A 125 9.89 -5.90 10.97
N ILE A 126 9.51 -6.35 9.76
CA ILE A 126 9.68 -7.77 9.40
C ILE A 126 11.16 -8.14 9.23
N GLY A 127 11.96 -7.26 8.62
CA GLY A 127 13.41 -7.45 8.51
C GLY A 127 14.10 -7.49 9.87
N GLY A 128 13.66 -6.65 10.82
CA GLY A 128 14.15 -6.67 12.21
C GLY A 128 13.93 -8.02 12.90
N VAL A 129 12.78 -8.65 12.71
CA VAL A 129 12.50 -10.00 13.25
C VAL A 129 13.45 -11.05 12.65
N LYS A 130 13.76 -10.98 11.35
CA LYS A 130 14.69 -11.91 10.70
C LYS A 130 16.11 -11.81 11.24
N GLU A 131 16.55 -10.60 11.61
CA GLU A 131 17.84 -10.42 12.27
C GLU A 131 17.81 -10.94 13.73
N GLY A 132 16.71 -10.72 14.44
CA GLY A 132 16.46 -11.31 15.75
C GLY A 132 16.52 -12.84 15.73
N LYS A 133 15.95 -13.48 14.70
CA LYS A 133 16.01 -14.93 14.49
C LYS A 133 17.45 -15.44 14.39
N LYS A 134 18.30 -14.80 13.57
CA LYS A 134 19.71 -15.20 13.45
C LYS A 134 20.45 -15.09 14.78
N LYS A 135 20.19 -14.03 15.56
CA LYS A 135 20.77 -13.85 16.89
C LYS A 135 20.32 -14.98 17.83
N PHE A 136 19.03 -15.28 17.84
CA PHE A 136 18.45 -16.37 18.64
C PHE A 136 19.04 -17.74 18.26
N GLU A 137 19.12 -18.08 16.98
CA GLU A 137 19.72 -19.33 16.49
C GLU A 137 21.19 -19.44 16.88
N LYS A 138 21.96 -18.35 16.76
CA LYS A 138 23.36 -18.30 17.15
C LYS A 138 23.55 -18.55 18.65
N GLN A 139 22.75 -17.91 19.51
CA GLN A 139 22.85 -18.14 20.96
C GLN A 139 22.33 -19.53 21.36
N THR A 140 21.30 -20.04 20.67
CA THR A 140 20.85 -21.44 20.82
C THR A 140 22.02 -22.41 20.58
N ALA A 141 22.72 -22.27 19.45
CA ALA A 141 23.83 -23.17 19.12
C ALA A 141 24.97 -23.11 20.14
N LYS A 142 25.33 -21.91 20.61
CA LYS A 142 26.35 -21.73 21.66
C LYS A 142 25.95 -22.37 22.99
N PHE A 143 24.69 -22.20 23.39
CA PHE A 143 24.18 -22.78 24.62
C PHE A 143 24.17 -24.31 24.55
N CYS A 144 23.66 -24.91 23.47
CA CYS A 144 23.72 -26.36 23.27
C CYS A 144 25.16 -26.89 23.29
N GLN A 145 26.10 -26.19 22.62
CA GLN A 145 27.52 -26.57 22.65
C GLN A 145 28.13 -26.44 24.05
N SER A 146 27.70 -25.46 24.86
CA SER A 146 28.14 -25.35 26.26
C SER A 146 27.58 -26.49 27.12
N GLN A 147 26.33 -26.91 26.91
CA GLN A 147 25.73 -28.06 27.58
C GLN A 147 26.48 -29.35 27.25
N GLU A 148 26.78 -29.61 25.97
CA GLU A 148 27.56 -30.78 25.56
C GLU A 148 28.95 -30.81 26.22
N ARG A 149 29.65 -29.67 26.23
CA ARG A 149 30.96 -29.57 26.90
C ARG A 149 30.86 -29.82 28.40
N TYR A 150 29.83 -29.29 29.04
CA TYR A 150 29.59 -29.46 30.46
C TYR A 150 29.26 -30.92 30.82
N LEU A 151 28.37 -31.57 30.06
CA LEU A 151 27.99 -32.98 30.25
C LEU A 151 29.16 -33.95 30.04
N ASN A 152 30.11 -33.60 29.17
CA ASN A 152 31.31 -34.40 28.93
C ASN A 152 32.43 -34.16 29.98
N LEU A 153 32.22 -33.29 30.96
CA LEU A 153 33.21 -32.96 31.97
C LEU A 153 33.28 -34.07 33.03
N SER A 154 34.49 -34.57 33.30
CA SER A 154 34.69 -35.55 34.38
C SER A 154 34.58 -34.87 35.75
N THR A 155 33.84 -35.50 36.66
CA THR A 155 33.73 -35.08 38.07
C THR A 155 35.05 -35.16 38.85
N LYS A 156 36.08 -35.78 38.27
CA LYS A 156 37.44 -35.87 38.86
C LYS A 156 38.33 -34.66 38.54
N ARG A 157 37.83 -33.67 37.80
CA ARG A 157 38.56 -32.42 37.52
C ARG A 157 38.73 -31.60 38.79
N GLN A 158 39.70 -30.68 38.77
CA GLN A 158 39.91 -29.74 39.88
C GLN A 158 38.64 -28.89 40.09
N ASP A 159 38.34 -28.59 41.36
CA ASP A 159 37.16 -27.82 41.76
C ASP A 159 37.06 -26.45 41.06
N THR A 160 38.20 -25.82 40.81
CA THR A 160 38.30 -24.57 40.02
C THR A 160 37.78 -24.73 38.60
N VAL A 161 38.14 -25.82 37.92
CA VAL A 161 37.70 -26.12 36.54
C VAL A 161 36.21 -26.41 36.49
N LEU A 162 35.66 -27.08 37.52
CA LEU A 162 34.22 -27.34 37.63
C LEU A 162 33.45 -26.01 37.78
N LYS A 163 33.90 -25.12 38.68
CA LYS A 163 33.31 -23.80 38.89
C LYS A 163 33.37 -22.91 37.65
N GLU A 164 34.46 -22.96 36.89
CA GLU A 164 34.58 -22.22 35.62
C GLU A 164 33.59 -22.76 34.56
N ALA A 165 33.38 -24.08 34.51
CA ALA A 165 32.41 -24.68 33.62
C ALA A 165 30.97 -24.31 34.00
N ASP A 166 30.64 -24.27 35.29
CA ASP A 166 29.35 -23.78 35.81
C ASP A 166 29.09 -22.34 35.36
N ALA A 167 30.05 -21.45 35.66
CA ALA A 167 29.94 -20.03 35.32
C ALA A 167 29.80 -19.79 33.81
N SER A 168 30.53 -20.57 32.99
CA SER A 168 30.42 -20.49 31.54
C SER A 168 29.06 -20.97 31.03
N LEU A 169 28.52 -22.06 31.59
CA LEU A 169 27.21 -22.59 31.20
C LEU A 169 26.10 -21.61 31.57
N GLU A 170 26.12 -21.06 32.78
CA GLU A 170 25.15 -20.04 33.22
C GLU A 170 25.21 -18.79 32.34
N MET A 171 26.41 -18.35 31.94
CA MET A 171 26.57 -17.20 31.06
C MET A 171 25.92 -17.44 29.69
N GLU A 172 26.19 -18.59 29.06
CA GLU A 172 25.58 -18.93 27.76
C GLU A 172 24.07 -19.14 27.88
N GLN A 173 23.58 -19.68 29.00
CA GLN A 173 22.15 -19.77 29.29
C GLN A 173 21.50 -18.38 29.35
N ARG A 174 22.11 -17.42 30.06
CA ARG A 174 21.61 -16.04 30.13
C ARG A 174 21.55 -15.39 28.74
N HIS A 175 22.58 -15.57 27.92
CA HIS A 175 22.60 -15.04 26.55
C HIS A 175 21.53 -15.68 25.65
N PHE A 176 21.32 -16.99 25.77
CA PHE A 176 20.26 -17.70 25.07
C PHE A 176 18.87 -17.17 25.47
N VAL A 177 18.57 -17.12 26.77
CA VAL A 177 17.27 -16.64 27.28
C VAL A 177 17.03 -15.20 26.84
N GLN A 178 18.02 -14.31 26.96
CA GLN A 178 17.90 -12.94 26.52
C GLN A 178 17.58 -12.85 25.02
N ALA A 179 18.30 -13.60 24.17
CA ALA A 179 18.04 -13.61 22.74
C ALA A 179 16.65 -14.19 22.38
N SER A 180 16.18 -15.19 23.14
CA SER A 180 14.84 -15.75 22.98
C SER A 180 13.75 -14.73 23.32
N LEU A 181 13.89 -14.03 24.46
CA LEU A 181 12.96 -13.00 24.89
C LEU A 181 12.90 -11.84 23.89
N GLU A 182 14.06 -11.34 23.45
CA GLU A 182 14.13 -10.28 22.43
C GLU A 182 13.48 -10.73 21.12
N TYR A 183 13.70 -11.98 20.70
CA TYR A 183 13.12 -12.50 19.46
C TYR A 183 11.60 -12.61 19.54
N VAL A 184 11.08 -13.21 20.62
CA VAL A 184 9.63 -13.31 20.85
C VAL A 184 8.98 -11.94 20.97
N PHE A 185 9.61 -11.00 21.68
CA PHE A 185 9.14 -9.62 21.78
C PHE A 185 9.01 -8.98 20.39
N ARG A 186 10.01 -9.13 19.53
CA ARG A 186 9.96 -8.59 18.16
C ARG A 186 8.85 -9.21 17.33
N ILE A 187 8.63 -10.53 17.44
CA ILE A 187 7.51 -11.19 16.75
C ILE A 187 6.17 -10.59 17.19
N GLN A 188 5.95 -10.48 18.51
CA GLN A 188 4.73 -9.91 19.05
C GLN A 188 4.54 -8.44 18.64
N GLU A 189 5.61 -7.64 18.67
CA GLU A 189 5.61 -6.24 18.24
C GLU A 189 5.08 -6.10 16.81
N VAL A 190 5.57 -6.93 15.87
CA VAL A 190 5.09 -6.90 14.48
C VAL A 190 3.63 -7.33 14.36
N GLN A 191 3.19 -8.33 15.13
CA GLN A 191 1.80 -8.78 15.12
C GLN A 191 0.85 -7.69 15.60
N GLU A 192 1.22 -6.91 16.62
CA GLU A 192 0.43 -5.78 17.10
C GLU A 192 0.46 -4.61 16.12
N ARG A 193 1.63 -4.22 15.60
CA ARG A 193 1.76 -3.15 14.59
C ARG A 193 0.94 -3.41 13.35
N LYS A 194 0.88 -4.66 12.89
CA LYS A 194 0.04 -5.06 11.75
C LYS A 194 -1.44 -4.72 11.94
N LYS A 195 -1.95 -4.72 13.17
CA LYS A 195 -3.38 -4.46 13.43
C LYS A 195 -3.76 -2.99 13.23
N PHE A 196 -2.85 -2.06 13.48
CA PHE A 196 -3.15 -0.63 13.38
C PHE A 196 -2.35 0.05 12.26
N GLU A 197 -1.02 -0.03 12.27
CA GLU A 197 -0.15 0.71 11.36
C GLU A 197 -0.35 0.29 9.90
N PHE A 198 -0.40 -1.03 9.64
CA PHE A 198 -0.65 -1.54 8.29
C PHE A 198 -2.07 -1.21 7.79
N VAL A 199 -3.07 -1.27 8.68
CA VAL A 199 -4.46 -0.95 8.34
C VAL A 199 -4.63 0.55 8.08
N GLU A 200 -3.95 1.39 8.84
CA GLU A 200 -3.94 2.85 8.69
C GLU A 200 -3.35 3.27 7.33
N ILE A 201 -2.25 2.65 6.91
CA ILE A 201 -1.66 2.88 5.58
C ILE A 201 -2.69 2.58 4.46
N LEU A 202 -3.40 1.46 4.56
CA LEU A 202 -4.40 1.10 3.56
C LEU A 202 -5.61 2.02 3.59
N LEU A 203 -6.06 2.41 4.77
CA LEU A 203 -7.15 3.37 4.94
C LEU A 203 -6.80 4.71 4.29
N GLY A 204 -5.58 5.21 4.50
CA GLY A 204 -5.08 6.44 3.88
C GLY A 204 -5.12 6.38 2.35
N PHE A 205 -4.72 5.25 1.76
CA PHE A 205 -4.81 5.06 0.32
C PHE A 205 -6.25 5.07 -0.20
N MET A 206 -7.17 4.38 0.49
CA MET A 206 -8.59 4.38 0.14
C MET A 206 -9.18 5.80 0.22
N PHE A 207 -8.80 6.56 1.24
CA PHE A 207 -9.22 7.95 1.40
C PHE A 207 -8.71 8.85 0.26
N GLY A 208 -7.49 8.62 -0.24
CA GLY A 208 -6.95 9.30 -1.42
C GLY A 208 -7.85 9.12 -2.66
N TRP A 209 -8.30 7.88 -2.93
CA TRP A 209 -9.24 7.60 -4.02
C TRP A 209 -10.61 8.25 -3.83
N LEU A 210 -11.17 8.15 -2.63
CA LEU A 210 -12.45 8.77 -2.32
C LEU A 210 -12.40 10.30 -2.46
N THR A 211 -11.28 10.90 -2.07
CA THR A 211 -11.04 12.34 -2.25
C THR A 211 -11.03 12.69 -3.73
N PHE A 212 -10.30 11.93 -4.56
CA PHE A 212 -10.30 12.13 -6.01
C PHE A 212 -11.71 12.04 -6.61
N TYR A 213 -12.48 11.00 -6.27
CA TYR A 213 -13.85 10.85 -6.79
C TYR A 213 -14.76 12.01 -6.37
N HIS A 214 -14.63 12.48 -5.14
CA HIS A 214 -15.38 13.63 -4.67
C HIS A 214 -14.98 14.90 -5.44
N GLN A 215 -13.69 15.18 -5.61
CA GLN A 215 -13.25 16.37 -6.36
C GLN A 215 -13.66 16.31 -7.84
N ALA A 216 -13.58 15.14 -8.48
CA ALA A 216 -14.04 14.97 -9.85
C ALA A 216 -15.57 15.20 -9.99
N TYR A 217 -16.34 14.85 -8.96
CA TYR A 217 -17.77 15.16 -8.89
C TYR A 217 -18.03 16.66 -8.78
N GLU A 218 -17.32 17.37 -7.89
CA GLU A 218 -17.45 18.83 -7.76
C GLU A 218 -17.12 19.54 -9.08
N VAL A 219 -16.05 19.11 -9.77
CA VAL A 219 -15.69 19.63 -11.11
C VAL A 219 -16.82 19.41 -12.13
N ALA A 220 -17.52 18.28 -12.06
CA ALA A 220 -18.64 17.99 -12.96
C ALA A 220 -19.89 18.84 -12.61
N GLU A 221 -20.13 19.10 -11.33
CA GLU A 221 -21.21 19.98 -10.88
C GLU A 221 -20.98 21.43 -11.32
N ASP A 222 -19.74 21.93 -11.20
CA ASP A 222 -19.36 23.27 -11.68
C ASP A 222 -19.56 23.42 -13.20
N PHE A 223 -19.40 22.33 -13.96
CA PHE A 223 -19.64 22.29 -15.40
C PHE A 223 -21.12 22.18 -15.77
N ASN A 224 -21.99 21.76 -14.85
CA ASN A 224 -23.39 21.44 -15.13
C ASN A 224 -24.22 22.61 -15.70
N PRO A 225 -24.07 23.88 -15.24
CA PRO A 225 -24.78 25.01 -15.85
C PRO A 225 -24.45 25.19 -17.34
N TYR A 226 -23.17 25.09 -17.71
CA TYR A 226 -22.74 25.16 -19.11
C TYR A 226 -23.33 24.01 -19.93
N ARG A 227 -23.32 22.78 -19.38
CA ARG A 227 -23.91 21.60 -20.03
C ARG A 227 -25.39 21.78 -20.36
N LEU A 228 -26.17 22.33 -19.43
CA LEU A 228 -27.60 22.58 -19.62
C LEU A 228 -27.87 23.66 -20.68
N ASP A 229 -27.12 24.77 -20.65
CA ASP A 229 -27.21 25.83 -21.67
C ASP A 229 -26.88 25.29 -23.06
N LEU A 230 -25.76 24.56 -23.19
CA LEU A 230 -25.36 23.94 -24.45
C LEU A 230 -26.43 22.96 -24.96
N GLN A 231 -27.00 22.12 -24.08
CA GLN A 231 -28.05 21.18 -24.46
C GLN A 231 -29.29 21.90 -25.04
N PHE A 232 -29.70 23.01 -24.43
CA PHE A 232 -30.80 23.83 -24.91
C PHE A 232 -30.50 24.44 -26.29
N ARG A 233 -29.30 25.00 -26.47
CA ARG A 233 -28.87 25.62 -27.74
C ARG A 233 -28.80 24.62 -28.89
N ILE A 234 -28.27 23.42 -28.65
CA ILE A 234 -28.25 22.34 -29.64
C ILE A 234 -29.68 21.96 -30.05
N GLN A 235 -30.61 21.83 -29.10
CA GLN A 235 -32.01 21.53 -29.42
C GLN A 235 -32.65 22.62 -30.28
N LYS A 236 -32.39 23.89 -29.98
CA LYS A 236 -32.89 25.04 -30.73
C LYS A 236 -32.35 25.08 -32.17
N VAL A 237 -31.05 24.90 -32.37
CA VAL A 237 -30.44 24.86 -33.72
C VAL A 237 -31.01 23.68 -34.54
N ASN A 238 -31.11 22.50 -33.94
CA ASN A 238 -31.72 21.33 -34.59
C ASN A 238 -33.19 21.55 -34.97
N HIS A 239 -33.95 22.24 -34.12
CA HIS A 239 -35.35 22.56 -34.41
C HIS A 239 -35.45 23.51 -35.61
N ASN A 240 -34.65 24.57 -35.63
CA ASN A 240 -34.63 25.55 -36.72
C ASN A 240 -34.24 24.91 -38.06
N GLN A 241 -33.19 24.08 -38.09
CA GLN A 241 -32.78 23.35 -39.31
C GLN A 241 -33.90 22.45 -39.86
N ARG A 242 -34.67 21.80 -38.99
CA ARG A 242 -35.81 20.96 -39.42
C ARG A 242 -36.95 21.78 -40.02
N LEU A 243 -37.23 22.97 -39.48
CA LEU A 243 -38.25 23.87 -40.04
C LEU A 243 -37.83 24.38 -41.41
N GLU A 244 -36.58 24.81 -41.57
CA GLU A 244 -36.04 25.27 -42.84
C GLU A 244 -36.09 24.18 -43.92
N THR A 245 -35.72 22.95 -43.56
CA THR A 245 -35.79 21.80 -44.50
C THR A 245 -37.21 21.52 -44.96
N ARG A 246 -38.20 21.66 -44.07
CA ARG A 246 -39.64 21.49 -44.40
C ARG A 246 -40.21 22.61 -45.25
N SER A 247 -39.69 23.82 -45.14
CA SER A 247 -40.12 24.97 -45.96
C SER A 247 -39.60 24.95 -47.40
N ARG A 248 -38.64 24.07 -47.70
CA ARG A 248 -38.01 23.92 -49.03
C ARG A 248 -38.57 22.74 -49.85
N ILE A 249 -39.54 22.00 -49.30
CA ILE A 249 -40.31 20.93 -49.95
C ILE A 249 -41.70 21.46 -50.25
#